data_AF-A0A9N9I4L0-F1
#
_entry.id   AF-A0A9N9I4L0-F1
#
_cell.length_a   1.000
_cell.length_b   1.000
_cell.length_c   1.000
_cell.angle_alpha   90.00
_cell.angle_beta   90.00
_cell.angle_gamma   90.00
#
_symmetry.space_group_name_H-M   'P 1'
#
loop_
_entity.id
_entity.type
_entity.pdbx_description
1 polymer ?
#
loop_
_entity_poly.entity_id
_entity_poly.type
_entity_poly.pdbx_seq_one_letter_code
_entity_poly.pdbx_strand_id
1 'polypeptide(L)' 'ESGYKASINHKYLDKPAIFISIIENENYVLEIYQNFNIQKRVVGNSLNEVWKISGFIKQYEGIQLFGLENSFIQKLIQ' A
#
# COMPACT_ATOMS: atom_id res chain seq x y z
N GLU A 1 18.50 -5.23 1.07
CA GLU A 1 17.28 -4.53 1.54
C GLU A 1 16.16 -5.55 1.60
N SER A 2 15.65 -5.85 2.79
CA SER A 2 14.68 -6.94 3.02
C SER A 2 13.37 -6.32 3.47
N GLY A 3 12.58 -5.82 2.52
CA GLY A 3 11.28 -5.22 2.79
C GLY A 3 10.24 -5.72 1.79
N TYR A 4 8.98 -5.79 2.21
CA TYR A 4 7.88 -6.20 1.33
C TYR A 4 7.30 -4.97 0.63
N LYS A 5 7.04 -5.08 -0.68
CA LYS A 5 6.40 -4.03 -1.48
C LYS A 5 5.30 -4.64 -2.34
N ALA A 6 4.14 -3.99 -2.39
CA ALA A 6 3.02 -4.36 -3.23
C ALA A 6 2.42 -3.12 -3.88
N SER A 7 1.78 -3.27 -5.04
CA SER A 7 1.14 -2.16 -5.74
C SER A 7 -0.30 -2.45 -6.17
N ILE A 8 -1.10 -1.39 -6.19
CA ILE A 8 -2.48 -1.38 -6.68
C ILE A 8 -2.62 -0.24 -7.68
N ASN A 9 -3.18 -0.54 -8.85
CA ASN A 9 -3.60 0.48 -9.81
C ASN A 9 -4.94 1.07 -9.35
N HIS A 10 -4.99 2.38 -9.13
CA HIS A 10 -6.21 3.08 -8.74
C HIS A 10 -6.27 4.49 -9.32
N LYS A 11 -7.33 5.24 -9.00
CA LYS A 11 -7.44 6.65 -9.35
C LYS A 11 -6.97 7.53 -8.20
N TYR A 12 -6.25 8.60 -8.55
CA TYR A 12 -5.95 9.73 -7.67
C TYR A 12 -6.24 11.01 -8.45
N LEU A 13 -7.03 11.92 -7.88
CA LEU A 13 -7.51 13.14 -8.59
C LEU A 13 -8.12 12.79 -9.96
N ASP A 14 -8.97 11.76 -9.98
CA ASP A 14 -9.69 11.22 -11.16
C ASP A 14 -8.83 10.72 -12.33
N LYS A 15 -7.51 10.64 -12.14
CA LYS A 15 -6.57 10.11 -13.14
C LYS A 15 -5.91 8.83 -12.64
N PRO A 16 -5.42 7.96 -13.56
CA PRO A 16 -4.66 6.77 -13.17
C PRO A 16 -3.48 7.11 -12.27
N ALA A 17 -3.27 6.26 -11.26
CA ALA A 17 -2.19 6.35 -10.30
C ALA A 17 -1.81 4.94 -9.83
N ILE A 18 -0.61 4.81 -9.28
CA ILE A 18 -0.12 3.60 -8.65
C ILE A 18 0.00 3.85 -7.17
N PHE A 19 -0.68 3.05 -6.36
CA PHE A 19 -0.53 3.02 -4.92
C PHE A 19 0.48 1.94 -4.57
N ILE A 20 1.55 2.29 -3.85
CA ILE A 20 2.61 1.38 -3.44
C ILE A 20 2.57 1.26 -1.91
N SER A 21 2.29 0.05 -1.44
CA SER A 21 2.36 -0.33 -0.04
C SER A 21 3.74 -0.91 0.27
N ILE A 22 4.37 -0.44 1.33
CA ILE A 22 5.75 -0.77 1.71
C ILE A 22 5.79 -1.17 3.18
N ILE A 23 6.46 -2.28 3.48
CA ILE A 23 6.84 -2.72 4.82
C ILE A 23 8.37 -2.71 4.88
N GLU A 24 8.92 -1.78 5.64
CA GLU A 24 10.37 -1.67 5.85
C GLU A 24 10.64 -1.54 7.35
N ASN A 25 11.31 -2.56 7.91
CA ASN A 25 11.50 -2.74 9.36
C ASN A 25 10.14 -2.76 10.08
N GLU A 26 9.89 -1.77 10.95
CA GLU A 26 8.63 -1.61 11.69
C GLU A 26 7.74 -0.50 11.12
N ASN A 27 8.10 0.07 9.97
CA ASN A 27 7.34 1.14 9.33
C ASN A 27 6.43 0.60 8.24
N TYR A 28 5.20 1.08 8.22
CA TYR A 28 4.23 0.83 7.17
C TYR A 28 4.02 2.13 6.39
N VAL A 29 4.19 2.07 5.07
CA VAL A 29 4.11 3.24 4.20
C VAL A 29 3.17 2.97 3.03
N LEU A 30 2.42 3.98 2.64
CA LEU A 30 1.69 4.04 1.39
C LEU A 30 2.15 5.26 0.60
N GLU A 31 2.63 5.03 -0.61
CA GLU A 31 3.01 6.07 -1.57
C GLU A 31 2.06 6.06 -2.76
N ILE A 32 1.63 7.24 -3.17
CA ILE A 32 0.77 7.44 -4.33
C ILE A 32 1.60 8.08 -5.43
N TYR A 33 1.84 7.32 -6.50
CA TYR A 33 2.56 7.78 -7.68
C TYR A 33 1.58 8.16 -8.80
N GLN A 34 1.80 9.34 -9.37
CA GLN A 34 1.10 9.81 -10.57
C GLN A 34 2.01 10.73 -11.36
N ASN A 35 1.98 10.61 -12.69
CA ASN A 35 2.85 11.38 -13.60
C ASN A 35 4.34 11.26 -13.22
N PHE A 36 4.78 10.04 -12.90
CA PHE A 36 6.16 9.72 -12.49
C PHE A 36 6.64 10.39 -11.19
N ASN A 37 5.75 10.99 -10.40
CA ASN A 37 6.08 11.69 -9.16
C ASN A 37 5.26 11.15 -7.98
N ILE A 38 5.83 11.19 -6.77
CA ILE A 38 5.11 10.91 -5.52
C ILE A 38 4.20 12.10 -5.23
N GLN A 39 2.89 11.87 -5.21
CA GLN A 39 1.87 12.87 -4.91
C GLN A 39 1.49 12.91 -3.43
N LYS A 40 1.54 11.75 -2.77
CA LYS A 40 1.19 11.60 -1.35
C LYS A 40 2.00 10.46 -0.77
N ARG A 41 2.49 10.66 0.45
CA ARG A 41 3.13 9.64 1.27
C ARG A 41 2.42 9.60 2.62
N VAL A 42 2.02 8.41 3.06
CA VAL A 42 1.38 8.17 4.35
C VAL A 42 2.23 7.16 5.10
N VAL A 43 2.52 7.45 6.36
CA VAL A 43 3.26 6.57 7.27
C VAL A 43 2.34 6.25 8.45
N GLY A 44 2.36 5.02 8.92
CA GLY A 44 1.57 4.56 10.05
C GLY A 44 2.25 3.40 10.78
N ASN A 45 1.70 3.05 11.94
CA ASN A 45 2.21 2.03 12.85
C ASN A 45 1.62 0.63 12.56
N SER A 46 0.68 0.54 11.61
CA SER A 46 0.15 -0.75 11.12
C SER A 46 -0.32 -0.65 9.66
N LEU A 47 -0.47 -1.81 9.03
CA LEU A 47 -1.05 -1.96 7.68
C LEU A 47 -2.39 -1.22 7.55
N ASN A 48 -3.28 -1.42 8.52
CA ASN A 48 -4.63 -0.85 8.50
C ASN A 48 -4.64 0.66 8.75
N GLU A 49 -3.76 1.13 9.63
CA GLU A 49 -3.67 2.56 9.96
C GLU A 49 -3.28 3.38 8.73
N VAL A 50 -2.27 2.95 7.97
CA VAL A 50 -1.82 3.64 6.75
C VAL A 50 -2.96 3.82 5.76
N TRP A 51 -3.73 2.76 5.49
CA TRP A 51 -4.85 2.83 4.55
C TRP A 51 -6.02 3.64 5.09
N LYS A 52 -6.32 3.57 6.40
CA LYS A 52 -7.34 4.40 7.05
C LYS A 52 -7.00 5.89 6.96
N ILE A 53 -5.76 6.28 7.27
CA ILE A 53 -5.26 7.66 7.17
C ILE A 53 -5.31 8.14 5.70
N SER A 54 -5.00 7.25 4.75
CA SER A 54 -5.00 7.61 3.34
C SER A 54 -6.35 8.13 2.85
N GLY A 55 -7.43 7.55 3.37
CA GLY A 55 -8.81 7.82 2.98
C GLY A 55 -9.26 7.12 1.68
N PHE A 56 -8.41 6.28 1.07
CA PHE A 56 -8.71 5.59 -0.19
C PHE A 56 -9.10 4.13 0.03
N ILE A 57 -9.90 3.59 -0.89
CA ILE A 57 -10.25 2.16 -0.95
C ILE A 57 -10.77 1.63 0.41
N LYS A 58 -11.64 2.42 1.06
CA LYS A 58 -12.09 2.22 2.46
C LYS A 58 -12.88 0.93 2.70
N GLN A 59 -13.31 0.24 1.64
CA GLN A 59 -14.09 -0.98 1.73
C GLN A 59 -13.24 -2.24 2.01
N TYR A 60 -11.92 -2.12 2.03
CA TYR A 60 -11.00 -3.23 2.31
C TYR A 60 -10.09 -2.90 3.51
N GLU A 61 -9.65 -3.95 4.21
CA GLU A 61 -8.65 -3.81 5.27
C GLU A 61 -7.24 -3.64 4.68
N GLY A 62 -6.35 -3.02 5.44
CA GLY A 62 -4.97 -2.79 5.02
C GLY A 62 -4.23 -4.08 4.67
N ILE A 63 -4.42 -5.16 5.43
CA ILE A 63 -3.81 -6.47 5.13
C ILE A 63 -4.19 -7.00 3.73
N GLN A 64 -5.42 -6.74 3.30
CA GLN A 64 -5.92 -7.10 1.96
C GLN A 64 -5.29 -6.23 0.89
N LEU A 65 -5.18 -4.93 1.15
CA LEU A 65 -4.59 -3.96 0.22
C LEU A 65 -3.07 -4.07 0.11
N PHE A 66 -2.40 -4.62 1.13
CA PHE A 66 -1.02 -5.05 1.03
C PHE A 66 -0.88 -6.38 0.28
N GLY A 67 -1.96 -7.09 -0.04
CA GLY A 67 -1.93 -8.37 -0.75
C GLY A 67 -1.49 -9.56 0.10
N LEU A 68 -1.40 -9.41 1.42
CA LEU A 68 -0.89 -10.44 2.34
C LEU A 68 -1.91 -11.55 2.63
N GLU A 69 -3.18 -11.36 2.29
CA GLU A 69 -4.18 -12.44 2.28
C GLU A 69 -4.12 -13.30 1.00
N ASN A 70 -3.33 -12.91 0.00
CA ASN A 70 -3.21 -13.69 -1.22
C ASN A 70 -2.45 -15.00 -0.94
N SER A 71 -3.07 -16.13 -1.22
CA SER A 71 -2.52 -17.47 -0.91
C SER A 71 -1.21 -17.78 -1.65
N PHE A 72 -0.98 -17.19 -2.81
CA PHE A 72 0.29 -17.32 -3.53
C PHE A 72 1.39 -16.50 -2.83
N ILE A 73 1.07 -15.26 -2.42
CA ILE A 73 2.01 -14.41 -1.67
C ILE A 73 2.38 -15.06 -0.33
N GLN A 74 1.41 -15.60 0.41
CA GLN A 74 1.65 -16.27 1.69
C GLN A 74 2.63 -17.44 1.58
N LYS A 75 2.61 -18.18 0.46
CA LYS A 75 3.56 -19.29 0.21
C LYS A 75 4.98 -18.81 -0.13
N LEU A 76 5.13 -17.59 -0.63
CA LEU A 76 6.43 -17.01 -1.01
C LEU A 76 7.15 -16.33 0.16
N ILE A 77 6.39 -15.79 1.12
CA ILE A 77 6.93 -15.05 2.26
C ILE A 77 7.03 -15.90 3.54
N GLN A 78 6.73 -17.20 3.45
CA GLN A 78 6.81 -18.17 4.54
C GLN A 78 8.24 -18.67 4.78
#